data_AF-A0A7K4HD94-F1
#
_entry.id   AF-A0A7K4HD94-F1
#
_cell.length_a   1.000
_cell.length_b   1.000
_cell.length_c   1.000
_cell.angle_alpha   90.00
_cell.angle_beta   90.00
_cell.angle_gamma   90.00
#
_symmetry.space_group_name_H-M   'P 1'
#
loop_
_entity.id
_entity.type
_entity.pdbx_description
1 polymer ?
#
loop_
_entity_poly.entity_id
_entity_poly.type
_entity_poly.pdbx_seq_one_letter_code
_entity_poly.pdbx_strand_id
1 'polypeptide(L)'
;MIKKWRQRKVKSPLYLSIVFILLTVALMALTIGLAEAIATGFFKEIYRISLPLAYCMIIIADIFLFIFAEEITSKGKKAFVPLIILGVVISVVLFLPWNWWGVPPEDYVGQPSIRLYSTLSVILYSYIVYIFISVFCIKARKQTQDAKAKTGLTLLFLSMISMIAFFLMFVFDTLLITLTDHPGYSEFVYIAWIFAILFFIFIYLSLVMPKWLVDRIKK
;
A
#
# COMPACT_ATOMS: atom_id res chain seq x y z
N MET A 1 -16.34 -8.78 3.28
CA MET A 1 -16.02 -9.60 2.09
C MET A 1 -15.92 -11.10 2.36
N ILE A 2 -15.49 -11.53 3.55
CA ILE A 2 -15.46 -12.95 3.98
C ILE A 2 -16.80 -13.68 3.77
N LYS A 3 -17.94 -13.03 4.04
CA LYS A 3 -19.28 -13.59 3.75
C LYS A 3 -19.50 -13.90 2.26
N LYS A 4 -19.05 -13.00 1.36
CA LYS A 4 -19.12 -13.22 -0.10
C LYS A 4 -18.17 -14.35 -0.56
N TRP A 5 -16.99 -14.47 0.04
CA TRP A 5 -16.09 -15.60 -0.19
C TRP A 5 -16.77 -16.93 0.15
N ARG A 6 -17.33 -17.05 1.37
CA ARG A 6 -18.05 -18.26 1.80
C ARG A 6 -19.21 -18.64 0.86
N GLN A 7 -19.88 -17.64 0.29
CA GLN A 7 -20.99 -17.84 -0.64
C GLN A 7 -20.55 -18.26 -2.05
N ARG A 8 -19.42 -17.75 -2.55
CA ARG A 8 -18.98 -17.95 -3.94
C ARG A 8 -17.91 -19.04 -4.10
N LYS A 9 -17.19 -19.41 -3.03
CA LYS A 9 -16.02 -20.30 -3.03
C LYS A 9 -14.89 -19.90 -4.01
N VAL A 10 -14.88 -18.65 -4.47
CA VAL A 10 -13.82 -18.09 -5.35
C VAL A 10 -12.71 -17.50 -4.49
N LYS A 11 -11.43 -17.74 -4.81
CA LYS A 11 -10.30 -17.30 -3.97
C LYS A 11 -10.06 -15.79 -3.97
N SER A 12 -10.40 -15.08 -5.04
CA SER A 12 -10.07 -13.64 -5.19
C SER A 12 -10.64 -12.73 -4.08
N PRO A 13 -11.91 -12.86 -3.65
CA PRO A 13 -12.43 -12.12 -2.49
C PRO A 13 -11.71 -12.39 -1.16
N LEU A 14 -11.09 -13.57 -0.99
CA LEU A 14 -10.32 -13.89 0.21
C LEU A 14 -9.00 -13.10 0.21
N TYR A 15 -8.24 -13.13 -0.89
CA TYR A 15 -6.99 -12.38 -1.00
C TYR A 15 -7.20 -10.89 -0.76
N LEU A 16 -8.24 -10.29 -1.34
CA LEU A 16 -8.53 -8.89 -1.08
C LEU A 16 -8.97 -8.63 0.37
N SER A 17 -9.69 -9.57 1.00
CA SER A 17 -10.01 -9.43 2.44
C SER A 17 -8.73 -9.40 3.28
N ILE A 18 -7.74 -10.22 2.92
CA ILE A 18 -6.43 -10.22 3.58
C ILE A 18 -5.72 -8.88 3.35
N VAL A 19 -5.70 -8.35 2.12
CA VAL A 19 -5.15 -7.02 1.82
C VAL A 19 -5.76 -5.95 2.74
N PHE A 20 -7.09 -5.87 2.83
CA PHE A 20 -7.75 -4.89 3.69
C PHE A 20 -7.39 -5.09 5.17
N ILE A 21 -7.37 -6.33 5.67
CA ILE A 21 -6.99 -6.61 7.05
C ILE A 21 -5.56 -6.16 7.31
N LEU A 22 -4.61 -6.48 6.43
CA LEU A 22 -3.21 -6.09 6.57
C LEU A 22 -3.03 -4.56 6.55
N LEU A 23 -3.71 -3.86 5.64
CA LEU A 23 -3.68 -2.39 5.61
C LEU A 23 -4.34 -1.78 6.85
N THR A 24 -5.43 -2.36 7.38
CA THR A 24 -6.01 -1.93 8.65
C THR A 24 -5.04 -2.16 9.81
N VAL A 25 -4.37 -3.31 9.87
CA VAL A 25 -3.34 -3.59 10.89
C VAL A 25 -2.16 -2.61 10.76
N ALA A 26 -1.72 -2.29 9.53
CA ALA A 26 -0.69 -1.29 9.29
C ALA A 26 -1.10 0.08 9.84
N LEU A 27 -2.32 0.53 9.54
CA LEU A 27 -2.86 1.78 10.06
C LEU A 27 -2.96 1.77 11.59
N MET A 28 -3.43 0.67 12.18
CA MET A 28 -3.50 0.53 13.63
C MET A 28 -2.11 0.59 14.27
N ALA A 29 -1.12 -0.11 13.71
CA ALA A 29 0.26 -0.05 14.19
C ALA A 29 0.79 1.39 14.18
N LEU A 30 0.68 2.09 13.04
CA LEU A 30 1.08 3.50 12.93
C LEU A 30 0.34 4.39 13.94
N THR A 31 -0.97 4.18 14.13
CA THR A 31 -1.79 4.96 15.07
C THR A 31 -1.34 4.72 16.52
N ILE A 32 -1.04 3.48 16.88
CA ILE A 32 -0.54 3.12 18.23
C ILE A 32 0.81 3.76 18.49
N GLY A 33 1.74 3.69 17.51
CA GLY A 33 3.03 4.37 17.62
C GLY A 33 2.89 5.88 17.77
N LEU A 34 2.03 6.50 16.96
CA LEU A 34 1.75 7.93 17.05
C LEU A 34 1.12 8.32 18.39
N ALA A 35 0.22 7.49 18.92
CA ALA A 35 -0.41 7.71 20.22
C ALA A 35 0.61 7.68 21.36
N GLU A 36 1.62 6.78 21.32
CA GLU A 36 2.72 6.80 22.28
C GLU A 36 3.52 8.11 22.19
N ALA A 37 3.84 8.56 20.97
CA ALA A 37 4.57 9.81 20.76
C ALA A 37 3.82 11.02 21.32
N ILE A 38 2.50 11.08 21.11
CA ILE A 38 1.64 12.14 21.65
C ILE A 38 1.55 12.05 23.17
N ALA A 39 1.34 10.85 23.74
CA ALA A 39 1.14 10.67 25.17
C ALA A 39 2.41 10.92 25.98
N THR A 40 3.58 10.57 25.44
CA THR A 40 4.86 10.68 26.15
C THR A 40 5.67 11.91 25.75
N GLY A 41 5.34 12.56 24.64
CA GLY A 41 6.14 13.64 24.05
C GLY A 41 7.40 13.16 23.31
N PHE A 42 7.65 11.85 23.25
CA PHE A 42 8.86 11.27 22.66
C PHE A 42 8.55 10.04 21.81
N PHE A 43 9.32 9.81 20.75
CA PHE A 43 9.24 8.61 19.92
C PHE A 43 10.00 7.45 20.57
N LYS A 44 9.30 6.64 21.36
CA LYS A 44 9.87 5.53 22.14
C LYS A 44 9.70 4.19 21.41
N GLU A 45 9.95 3.10 22.13
CA GLU A 45 10.05 1.74 21.57
C GLU A 45 8.79 1.28 20.81
N ILE A 46 7.58 1.67 21.24
CA ILE A 46 6.37 1.28 20.51
C ILE A 46 6.35 1.96 19.14
N TYR A 47 6.66 3.25 19.07
CA TYR A 47 6.82 3.96 17.80
C TYR A 47 7.89 3.30 16.92
N ARG A 48 9.06 3.00 17.48
CA ARG A 48 10.21 2.39 16.77
C ARG A 48 9.89 1.06 16.11
N ILE A 49 9.05 0.24 16.75
CA ILE A 49 8.62 -1.07 16.23
C ILE A 49 7.41 -0.93 15.31
N SER A 50 6.51 0.00 15.59
CA SER A 50 5.26 0.17 14.84
C SER A 50 5.48 0.54 13.38
N LEU A 51 6.49 1.37 13.09
CA LEU A 51 6.79 1.84 11.74
C LEU A 51 7.27 0.71 10.81
N PRO A 52 8.35 -0.04 11.14
CA PRO A 52 8.79 -1.16 10.32
C PRO A 52 7.73 -2.27 10.24
N LEU A 53 6.94 -2.48 11.30
CA LEU A 53 5.81 -3.41 11.27
C LEU A 53 4.76 -2.98 10.24
N ALA A 54 4.37 -1.70 10.22
CA ALA A 54 3.41 -1.18 9.25
C ALA A 54 3.90 -1.31 7.81
N TYR A 55 5.17 -1.01 7.55
CA TYR A 55 5.78 -1.24 6.23
C TYR A 55 5.80 -2.72 5.84
N CYS A 56 6.06 -3.64 6.76
CA CYS A 56 5.96 -5.07 6.48
C CYS A 56 4.53 -5.49 6.14
N MET A 57 3.53 -4.95 6.84
CA MET A 57 2.13 -5.22 6.50
C MET A 57 1.76 -4.72 5.10
N ILE A 58 2.30 -3.58 4.66
CA ILE A 58 2.15 -3.08 3.28
C ILE A 58 2.79 -4.05 2.27
N ILE A 59 4.02 -4.50 2.52
CA ILE A 59 4.71 -5.46 1.63
C ILE A 59 3.89 -6.75 1.49
N ILE A 60 3.39 -7.29 2.61
CA ILE A 60 2.56 -8.51 2.59
C ILE A 60 1.24 -8.23 1.86
N ALA A 61 0.62 -7.06 2.08
CA ALA A 61 -0.59 -6.65 1.38
C ALA A 61 -0.36 -6.60 -0.14
N ASP A 62 0.77 -6.05 -0.58
CA ASP A 62 1.15 -5.98 -2.00
C ASP A 62 1.36 -7.37 -2.60
N ILE A 63 1.94 -8.33 -1.85
CA ILE A 63 2.02 -9.74 -2.28
C ILE A 63 0.62 -10.31 -2.51
N PHE A 64 -0.30 -10.15 -1.55
CA PHE A 64 -1.67 -10.66 -1.70
C PHE A 64 -2.44 -9.95 -2.81
N LEU A 65 -2.18 -8.67 -3.02
CA LEU A 65 -2.76 -7.90 -4.11
C LEU A 65 -2.23 -8.36 -5.47
N PHE A 66 -0.95 -8.72 -5.56
CA PHE A 66 -0.37 -9.34 -6.74
C PHE A 66 -0.99 -10.72 -7.02
N ILE A 67 -1.12 -11.59 -6.01
CA ILE A 67 -1.80 -12.89 -6.13
C ILE A 67 -3.24 -12.71 -6.60
N PHE A 68 -3.94 -11.72 -6.04
CA PHE A 68 -5.30 -11.37 -6.44
C PHE A 68 -5.37 -10.97 -7.93
N ALA A 69 -4.45 -10.13 -8.39
CA ALA A 69 -4.39 -9.73 -9.79
C ALA A 69 -4.00 -10.90 -10.71
N GLU A 70 -3.08 -11.77 -10.29
CA GLU A 70 -2.72 -12.99 -11.02
C GLU A 70 -3.94 -13.90 -11.18
N GLU A 71 -4.73 -14.14 -10.12
CA GLU A 71 -5.92 -15.00 -10.16
C GLU A 71 -6.96 -14.49 -11.18
N ILE A 72 -7.20 -13.17 -11.23
CA ILE A 72 -8.19 -12.59 -12.14
C ILE A 72 -7.68 -12.54 -13.58
N THR A 73 -6.37 -12.36 -13.78
CA THR A 73 -5.79 -12.11 -15.11
C THR A 73 -5.10 -13.33 -15.72
N SER A 74 -4.84 -14.37 -14.92
CA SER A 74 -4.02 -15.54 -15.26
C SER A 74 -2.62 -15.18 -15.78
N LYS A 75 -2.05 -14.04 -15.35
CA LYS A 75 -0.75 -13.53 -15.78
C LYS A 75 0.11 -13.11 -14.59
N GLY A 76 1.42 -13.27 -14.71
CA GLY A 76 2.39 -12.81 -13.69
C GLY A 76 3.08 -13.88 -12.87
N LYS A 77 2.73 -15.16 -13.05
CA LYS A 77 3.29 -16.29 -12.30
C LYS A 77 4.82 -16.32 -12.19
N LYS A 78 5.54 -15.92 -13.25
CA LYS A 78 7.02 -15.89 -13.27
C LYS A 78 7.62 -14.82 -12.35
N ALA A 79 6.91 -13.72 -12.10
CA ALA A 79 7.38 -12.61 -11.27
C ALA A 79 7.08 -12.82 -9.77
N PHE A 80 6.25 -13.81 -9.43
CA PHE A 80 5.78 -14.05 -8.07
C PHE A 80 6.91 -14.38 -7.08
N VAL A 81 7.78 -15.34 -7.42
CA VAL A 81 8.88 -15.77 -6.54
C VAL A 81 9.90 -14.64 -6.32
N PRO A 82 10.41 -13.94 -7.37
CA PRO A 82 11.27 -12.78 -7.18
C PRO A 82 10.65 -11.69 -6.30
N LEU A 83 9.34 -11.44 -6.45
CA LEU A 83 8.61 -10.46 -5.67
C LEU A 83 8.57 -10.83 -4.18
N ILE A 84 8.30 -12.10 -3.84
CA ILE A 84 8.35 -12.55 -2.43
C ILE A 84 9.76 -12.40 -1.85
N ILE A 85 10.78 -12.85 -2.58
CA ILE A 85 12.17 -12.79 -2.10
C ILE A 85 12.56 -11.34 -1.81
N LEU A 86 12.26 -10.42 -2.75
CA LEU A 86 12.53 -9.00 -2.58
C LEU A 86 11.77 -8.42 -1.39
N GLY A 87 10.49 -8.76 -1.23
CA GLY A 87 9.68 -8.33 -0.08
C GLY A 87 10.28 -8.78 1.26
N VAL A 88 10.71 -10.04 1.37
CA VAL A 88 11.35 -10.57 2.58
C VAL A 88 12.67 -9.85 2.89
N VAL A 89 13.51 -9.61 1.87
CA VAL A 89 14.76 -8.87 2.06
C VAL A 89 14.49 -7.45 2.58
N ILE A 90 13.55 -6.73 1.98
CA ILE A 90 13.18 -5.38 2.42
C ILE A 90 12.63 -5.43 3.86
N SER A 91 11.77 -6.39 4.18
CA SER A 91 11.26 -6.58 5.56
C SER A 91 12.38 -6.76 6.58
N VAL A 92 13.40 -7.57 6.29
CA VAL A 92 14.55 -7.72 7.19
C VAL A 92 15.31 -6.40 7.35
N VAL A 93 15.56 -5.69 6.24
CA VAL A 93 16.27 -4.40 6.24
C VAL A 93 15.55 -3.35 7.08
N LEU A 94 14.21 -3.35 7.11
CA LEU A 94 13.40 -2.41 7.90
C LEU A 94 13.59 -2.55 9.42
N PHE A 95 13.91 -3.75 9.91
CA PHE A 95 14.14 -4.01 11.32
C PHE A 95 15.60 -3.82 11.76
N LEU A 96 16.51 -3.50 10.83
CA LEU A 96 17.90 -3.23 11.19
C LEU A 96 18.02 -1.93 12.00
N PRO A 97 18.94 -1.87 12.98
CA PRO A 97 19.07 -0.73 13.89
C PRO A 97 19.49 0.58 13.18
N TRP A 98 20.16 0.49 12.03
CA TRP A 98 20.61 1.64 11.23
C TRP A 98 19.48 2.44 10.57
N ASN A 99 18.21 2.08 10.76
CA ASN A 99 17.08 2.90 10.33
C ASN A 99 16.78 4.06 11.27
N TRP A 100 17.24 4.01 12.52
CA TRP A 100 17.08 5.10 13.49
C TRP A 100 15.62 5.60 13.58
N TRP A 101 14.66 4.68 13.53
CA TRP A 101 13.24 5.02 13.61
C TRP A 101 12.98 5.82 14.89
N GLY A 102 12.32 6.98 14.80
CA GLY A 102 11.98 7.78 15.98
C GLY A 102 13.18 8.27 16.82
N VAL A 103 14.41 8.17 16.31
CA VAL A 103 15.59 8.74 16.98
C VAL A 103 15.83 10.15 16.42
N PRO A 104 16.06 11.16 17.27
CA PRO A 104 16.45 12.50 16.83
C PRO A 104 17.75 12.47 16.01
N PRO A 105 17.85 13.21 14.88
CA PRO A 105 19.06 13.26 14.05
C PRO A 105 20.34 13.59 14.82
N GLU A 106 20.24 14.42 15.85
CA GLU A 106 21.35 14.86 16.71
C GLU A 106 22.07 13.68 17.39
N ASP A 107 21.32 12.60 17.69
CA ASP A 107 21.82 11.45 18.44
C ASP A 107 22.61 10.45 17.57
N TYR A 108 22.57 10.59 16.23
CA TYR A 108 23.28 9.69 15.30
C TYR A 108 24.01 10.43 14.18
N VAL A 109 24.34 11.71 14.38
CA VAL A 109 25.19 12.47 13.46
C VAL A 109 26.52 11.76 13.26
N GLY A 110 26.94 11.59 11.99
CA GLY A 110 28.17 10.89 11.63
C GLY A 110 28.07 9.36 11.65
N GLN A 111 26.93 8.79 12.05
CA GLN A 111 26.68 7.35 11.98
C GLN A 111 25.98 6.97 10.67
N PRO A 112 26.15 5.73 10.18
CA PRO A 112 25.44 5.26 9.00
C PRO A 112 23.92 5.22 9.26
N SER A 113 23.15 5.85 8.36
CA SER A 113 21.70 5.80 8.34
C SER A 113 21.20 5.22 7.01
N ILE A 114 20.43 4.13 7.09
CA ILE A 114 19.82 3.48 5.92
C ILE A 114 18.36 3.85 5.72
N ARG A 115 17.81 4.72 6.58
CA ARG A 115 16.37 5.06 6.64
C ARG A 115 15.79 5.52 5.31
N LEU A 116 16.52 6.39 4.59
CA LEU A 116 16.08 6.88 3.28
C LEU A 116 15.99 5.74 2.27
N TYR A 117 17.04 4.89 2.21
CA TYR A 117 17.11 3.78 1.26
C TYR A 117 16.07 2.69 1.56
N SER A 118 15.84 2.36 2.83
CA SER A 118 14.83 1.38 3.22
C SER A 118 13.42 1.87 2.89
N THR A 119 13.12 3.15 3.18
CA THR A 119 11.83 3.78 2.85
C THR A 119 11.61 3.82 1.34
N LEU A 120 12.60 4.28 0.57
CA LEU A 120 12.52 4.29 -0.90
C LEU A 120 12.40 2.87 -1.47
N SER A 121 13.05 1.88 -0.86
CA SER A 121 12.94 0.48 -1.29
C SER A 121 11.51 -0.05 -1.14
N VAL A 122 10.83 0.26 -0.02
CA VAL A 122 9.41 -0.09 0.17
C VAL A 122 8.54 0.60 -0.89
N ILE A 123 8.73 1.89 -1.13
CA ILE A 123 7.96 2.65 -2.11
C ILE A 123 8.15 2.09 -3.53
N LEU A 124 9.39 1.85 -3.93
CA LEU A 124 9.72 1.28 -5.24
C LEU A 124 9.16 -0.13 -5.40
N TYR A 125 9.23 -0.95 -4.36
CA TYR A 125 8.62 -2.27 -4.33
C TYR A 125 7.10 -2.18 -4.58
N SER A 126 6.40 -1.33 -3.83
CA SER A 126 4.96 -1.12 -4.00
C SER A 126 4.61 -0.57 -5.38
N TYR A 127 5.42 0.36 -5.92
CA TYR A 127 5.26 0.87 -7.29
C TYR A 127 5.35 -0.21 -8.34
N ILE A 128 6.32 -1.11 -8.25
CA ILE A 128 6.45 -2.23 -9.19
C ILE A 128 5.15 -3.05 -9.20
N VAL A 129 4.59 -3.35 -8.03
CA VAL A 129 3.33 -4.09 -7.91
C VAL A 129 2.17 -3.31 -8.51
N TYR A 130 1.99 -2.04 -8.15
CA TYR A 130 0.84 -1.25 -8.62
C TYR A 130 0.91 -0.93 -10.11
N ILE A 131 2.09 -0.63 -10.65
CA ILE A 131 2.30 -0.40 -12.08
C ILE A 131 2.02 -1.69 -12.84
N PHE A 132 2.52 -2.84 -12.36
CA PHE A 132 2.25 -4.14 -12.97
C PHE A 132 0.74 -4.37 -13.07
N ILE A 133 0.02 -4.30 -11.94
CA ILE A 133 -1.44 -4.49 -11.90
C ILE A 133 -2.16 -3.50 -12.81
N SER A 134 -1.75 -2.24 -12.81
CA SER A 134 -2.32 -1.19 -13.67
C SER A 134 -2.21 -1.52 -15.16
N VAL A 135 -1.03 -1.94 -15.61
CA VAL A 135 -0.77 -2.35 -16.99
C VAL A 135 -1.63 -3.55 -17.37
N PHE A 136 -1.79 -4.53 -16.48
CA PHE A 136 -2.68 -5.67 -16.73
C PHE A 136 -4.15 -5.26 -16.80
N CYS A 137 -4.61 -4.40 -15.90
CA CYS A 137 -5.99 -3.91 -15.93
C CYS A 137 -6.31 -3.23 -17.26
N ILE A 138 -5.41 -2.38 -17.76
CA ILE A 138 -5.57 -1.73 -19.07
C ILE A 138 -5.63 -2.78 -20.19
N LYS A 139 -4.69 -3.74 -20.22
CA LYS A 139 -4.65 -4.79 -21.26
C LYS A 139 -5.91 -5.66 -21.23
N ALA A 140 -6.32 -6.13 -20.06
CA ALA A 140 -7.50 -6.96 -19.87
C ALA A 140 -8.80 -6.20 -20.22
N ARG A 141 -8.88 -4.91 -19.88
CA ARG A 141 -10.04 -4.06 -20.21
C ARG A 141 -10.27 -3.96 -21.72
N LYS A 142 -9.19 -3.90 -22.51
CA LYS A 142 -9.26 -3.86 -23.97
C LYS A 142 -9.72 -5.19 -24.59
N GLN A 143 -9.55 -6.30 -23.88
CA GLN A 143 -9.84 -7.65 -24.38
C GLN A 143 -11.25 -8.14 -24.01
N THR A 144 -11.80 -7.69 -22.89
CA THR A 144 -13.16 -8.08 -22.47
C THR A 144 -14.22 -7.26 -23.21
N GLN A 145 -15.35 -7.88 -23.56
CA GLN A 145 -16.52 -7.18 -24.10
C GLN A 145 -17.58 -6.88 -23.03
N ASP A 146 -17.54 -7.57 -21.88
CA ASP A 146 -18.49 -7.35 -20.80
C ASP A 146 -18.27 -5.98 -20.13
N ALA A 147 -19.30 -5.14 -20.19
CA ALA A 147 -19.27 -3.79 -19.61
C ALA A 147 -19.00 -3.83 -18.10
N LYS A 148 -19.50 -4.84 -17.38
CA LYS A 148 -19.25 -4.95 -15.94
C LYS A 148 -17.79 -5.26 -15.65
N ALA A 149 -17.21 -6.23 -16.36
CA ALA A 149 -15.79 -6.52 -16.29
C ALA A 149 -14.92 -5.30 -16.64
N LYS A 150 -15.27 -4.53 -17.68
CA LYS A 150 -14.57 -3.29 -18.04
C LYS A 150 -14.58 -2.27 -16.90
N THR A 151 -15.73 -2.05 -16.27
CA THR A 151 -15.85 -1.12 -15.14
C THR A 151 -15.06 -1.61 -13.93
N GLY A 152 -15.13 -2.91 -13.60
CA GLY A 152 -14.34 -3.51 -12.53
C GLY A 152 -12.84 -3.31 -12.70
N LEU A 153 -12.32 -3.60 -13.90
CA LEU A 153 -10.91 -3.40 -14.24
C LEU A 153 -10.52 -1.93 -14.24
N THR A 154 -11.42 -1.02 -14.64
CA THR A 154 -11.17 0.43 -14.59
C THR A 154 -11.06 0.92 -13.15
N LEU A 155 -11.96 0.48 -12.27
CA LEU A 155 -11.91 0.82 -10.84
C LEU A 155 -10.67 0.22 -10.17
N LEU A 156 -10.28 -1.00 -10.52
CA LEU A 156 -9.04 -1.60 -10.02
C LEU A 156 -7.82 -0.80 -10.47
N PHE A 157 -7.75 -0.43 -11.74
CA PHE A 157 -6.72 0.47 -12.26
C PHE A 157 -6.66 1.79 -11.49
N LEU A 158 -7.80 2.47 -11.31
CA LEU A 158 -7.86 3.73 -10.57
C LEU A 158 -7.38 3.58 -9.13
N SER A 159 -7.70 2.46 -8.47
CA SER A 159 -7.19 2.19 -7.12
C SER A 159 -5.66 2.09 -7.08
N MET A 160 -5.03 1.47 -8.08
CA MET A 160 -3.57 1.37 -8.17
C MET A 160 -2.94 2.74 -8.42
N ILE A 161 -3.54 3.56 -9.29
CA ILE A 161 -3.09 4.94 -9.51
C ILE A 161 -3.22 5.76 -8.23
N SER A 162 -4.28 5.58 -7.44
CA SER A 162 -4.42 6.24 -6.14
C SER A 162 -3.30 5.85 -5.18
N MET A 163 -2.91 4.57 -5.10
CA MET A 163 -1.78 4.18 -4.23
C MET A 163 -0.43 4.70 -4.73
N ILE A 164 -0.23 4.79 -6.05
CA ILE A 164 0.97 5.42 -6.62
C ILE A 164 1.02 6.90 -6.22
N ALA A 165 -0.10 7.62 -6.38
CA ALA A 165 -0.19 9.03 -6.00
C ALA A 165 -0.01 9.23 -4.48
N PHE A 166 -0.56 8.34 -3.65
CA PHE A 166 -0.36 8.33 -2.19
C PHE A 166 1.12 8.34 -1.83
N PHE A 167 1.89 7.36 -2.33
CA PHE A 167 3.33 7.30 -2.03
C PHE A 167 4.12 8.44 -2.67
N LEU A 168 3.70 8.94 -3.83
CA LEU A 168 4.34 10.11 -4.46
C LEU A 168 4.23 11.34 -3.56
N MET A 169 3.09 11.53 -2.89
CA MET A 169 2.95 12.62 -1.91
C MET A 169 3.89 12.45 -0.71
N PHE A 170 4.10 11.22 -0.21
CA PHE A 170 5.10 10.97 0.85
C PHE A 170 6.54 11.24 0.39
N VAL A 171 6.86 10.97 -0.88
CA VAL A 171 8.17 11.34 -1.46
C VAL A 171 8.32 12.87 -1.48
N PHE A 172 7.30 13.61 -1.94
CA PHE A 172 7.34 15.07 -1.95
C PHE A 172 7.42 15.68 -0.55
N ASP A 173 6.68 15.14 0.42
CA ASP A 173 6.79 15.52 1.83
C ASP A 173 8.23 15.34 2.34
N THR A 174 8.80 14.16 2.10
CA THR A 174 10.18 13.85 2.51
C THR A 174 11.19 14.79 1.86
N LEU A 175 11.05 15.07 0.56
CA LEU A 175 11.92 15.99 -0.16
C LEU A 175 11.78 17.42 0.36
N LEU A 176 10.56 17.89 0.62
CA LEU A 176 10.32 19.24 1.16
C LEU A 176 10.99 19.40 2.52
N ILE A 177 10.74 18.46 3.45
CA ILE A 177 11.33 18.48 4.79
C ILE A 177 12.87 18.47 4.70
N THR A 178 13.43 17.63 3.83
CA THR A 178 14.89 17.49 3.71
C THR A 178 15.57 18.68 3.03
N LEU A 179 14.89 19.34 2.08
CA LEU A 179 15.48 20.42 1.28
C LEU A 179 15.26 21.81 1.87
N THR A 180 14.23 22.01 2.71
CA THR A 180 13.84 23.33 3.21
C THR A 180 13.70 23.41 4.73
N ASP A 181 14.14 22.38 5.47
CA ASP A 181 13.99 22.28 6.92
C ASP A 181 12.55 22.54 7.39
N HIS A 182 11.56 22.10 6.59
CA HIS A 182 10.15 22.37 6.87
C HIS A 182 9.73 21.72 8.21
N PRO A 183 9.10 22.48 9.13
CA PRO A 183 8.73 21.93 10.43
C PRO A 183 7.52 20.99 10.30
N GLY A 184 7.70 19.73 10.73
CA GLY A 184 6.62 18.76 10.79
C GLY A 184 6.10 18.30 9.42
N TYR A 185 4.87 17.75 9.41
CA TYR A 185 4.23 17.23 8.20
C TYR A 185 3.75 18.36 7.27
N SER A 186 4.00 18.22 5.98
CA SER A 186 3.57 19.19 4.96
C SER A 186 2.16 18.95 4.44
N GLU A 187 1.67 19.87 3.59
CA GLU A 187 0.41 19.76 2.86
C GLU A 187 0.30 18.45 2.06
N PHE A 188 1.44 17.91 1.60
CA PHE A 188 1.48 16.67 0.84
C PHE A 188 0.95 15.48 1.63
N VAL A 189 1.18 15.42 2.95
CA VAL A 189 0.67 14.33 3.79
C VAL A 189 -0.86 14.34 3.83
N TYR A 190 -1.47 15.51 3.94
CA TYR A 190 -2.94 15.63 3.92
C TYR A 190 -3.51 15.22 2.56
N ILE A 191 -2.85 15.59 1.46
CA ILE A 191 -3.23 15.16 0.11
C ILE A 191 -3.05 13.65 -0.05
N ALA A 192 -2.00 13.06 0.52
CA ALA A 192 -1.78 11.62 0.50
C ALA A 192 -3.00 10.87 1.04
N TRP A 193 -3.53 11.28 2.19
CA TRP A 193 -4.70 10.64 2.80
C TRP A 193 -5.95 10.66 1.90
N ILE A 194 -6.14 11.69 1.08
CA ILE A 194 -7.21 11.72 0.07
C ILE A 194 -7.03 10.55 -0.91
N PHE A 195 -5.81 10.33 -1.40
CA PHE A 195 -5.51 9.22 -2.30
C PHE A 195 -5.66 7.85 -1.62
N ALA A 196 -5.28 7.72 -0.34
CA ALA A 196 -5.53 6.49 0.41
C ALA A 196 -7.04 6.18 0.48
N ILE A 197 -7.88 7.16 0.81
CA ILE A 197 -9.34 6.99 0.85
C ILE A 197 -9.89 6.59 -0.53
N LEU A 198 -9.44 7.25 -1.59
CA LEU A 198 -9.83 6.92 -2.96
C LEU A 198 -9.45 5.47 -3.33
N PHE A 199 -8.26 5.01 -2.92
CA PHE A 199 -7.86 3.62 -3.09
C PHE A 199 -8.87 2.65 -2.45
N PHE A 200 -9.20 2.85 -1.17
CA PHE A 200 -10.17 1.99 -0.46
C PHE A 200 -11.54 1.97 -1.16
N ILE A 201 -12.02 3.13 -1.63
CA ILE A 201 -13.28 3.24 -2.35
C ILE A 201 -13.22 2.48 -3.67
N PHE A 202 -12.21 2.75 -4.51
CA PHE A 202 -12.13 2.15 -5.84
C PHE A 202 -11.90 0.64 -5.81
N ILE A 203 -11.04 0.15 -4.91
CA ILE A 203 -10.77 -1.28 -4.81
C ILE A 203 -11.98 -2.05 -4.25
N TYR A 204 -12.72 -1.45 -3.31
CA TYR A 204 -14.00 -2.00 -2.85
C TYR A 204 -15.03 -2.06 -3.97
N LEU A 205 -15.24 -0.96 -4.71
CA LEU A 205 -16.23 -0.89 -5.78
C LEU A 205 -15.89 -1.82 -6.96
N SER A 206 -14.60 -1.95 -7.29
CA SER A 206 -14.10 -2.86 -8.32
C SER A 206 -14.56 -4.30 -8.08
N LEU A 207 -14.51 -4.76 -6.82
CA LEU A 207 -14.73 -6.17 -6.50
C LEU A 207 -16.15 -6.47 -6.02
N VAL A 208 -16.70 -5.61 -5.16
CA VAL A 208 -18.02 -5.84 -4.58
C VAL A 208 -19.12 -5.56 -5.60
N MET A 209 -18.91 -4.57 -6.49
CA MET A 209 -19.88 -4.06 -7.47
C MET A 209 -21.30 -4.01 -6.90
N PRO A 210 -21.61 -3.04 -6.02
CA PRO A 210 -22.94 -2.94 -5.42
C PRO A 210 -24.02 -2.77 -6.50
N LYS A 211 -25.27 -3.19 -6.20
CA LYS A 211 -26.37 -3.21 -7.19
C LYS A 211 -26.53 -1.86 -7.92
N TRP A 212 -26.51 -0.75 -7.17
CA TRP A 212 -26.62 0.60 -7.74
C TRP A 212 -25.55 0.90 -8.81
N LEU A 213 -24.34 0.37 -8.66
CA LEU A 213 -23.26 0.55 -9.63
C LEU A 213 -23.51 -0.35 -10.85
N VAL A 214 -23.92 -1.60 -10.62
CA VAL A 214 -24.26 -2.55 -11.68
C VAL A 214 -25.43 -2.05 -12.54
N ASP A 215 -26.43 -1.44 -11.91
CA ASP A 215 -27.62 -0.91 -12.60
C ASP A 215 -27.27 0.31 -13.46
N ARG A 216 -26.29 1.13 -13.05
CA ARG A 216 -25.76 2.24 -13.85
C ARG A 216 -24.92 1.81 -15.05
N ILE A 217 -24.33 0.60 -15.02
CA ILE A 217 -23.55 0.05 -16.15
C ILE A 217 -24.46 -0.52 -17.24
N LYS A 218 -25.69 -0.94 -16.87
CA LYS A 218 -26.66 -1.55 -17.79
C LYS A 218 -27.54 -0.53 -18.53
N LYS A 219 -27.57 0.71 -18.06
CA LYS A 219 -28.18 1.83 -18.77
C LYS A 219 -27.18 2.40 -19.76
#